data_AF-A0A7W7FK63-F1
#
_entry.id   AF-A0A7W7FK63-F1
#
_cell.length_a   1.000
_cell.length_b   1.000
_cell.length_c   1.000
_cell.angle_alpha   90.00
_cell.angle_beta   90.00
_cell.angle_gamma   90.00
#
_symmetry.space_group_name_H-M   'P 1'
#
loop_
_entity.id
_entity.type
_entity.pdbx_description
1 polymer ?
#
loop_
_entity_poly.entity_id
_entity_poly.type
_entity_poly.pdbx_seq_one_letter_code
_entity_poly.pdbx_strand_id
1 'polypeptide(L)'
;MSPTLAAFLSVGGFGALSICGFGFLSLLTGSDVVPSERIGHLPGPVGFAAAVAALSLVLLVGLRRPHPSYVLAVPAALAVFAAYPAGLAVAAVLGGVDPVFAATAAAQFAGSWYAVVLAAAAATAGWVAVALVRTRARRPEWPWEHDDEE
;
A
#
# COMPACT_ATOMS: atom_id res chain seq x y z
N MET A 1 -10.67 2.35 19.32
CA MET A 1 -9.33 2.16 18.69
C MET A 1 -8.54 3.46 18.67
N SER A 2 -7.22 3.42 18.94
CA SER A 2 -6.36 4.61 18.75
C SER A 2 -6.05 4.84 17.26
N PRO A 3 -5.88 6.10 16.82
CA PRO A 3 -5.54 6.41 15.42
C PRO A 3 -4.25 5.73 14.95
N THR A 4 -3.26 5.60 15.83
CA THR A 4 -1.96 4.96 15.54
C THR A 4 -2.10 3.46 15.28
N LEU A 5 -2.89 2.75 16.10
CA LEU A 5 -3.13 1.32 15.91
C LEU A 5 -3.93 1.05 14.63
N ALA A 6 -4.93 1.89 14.33
CA ALA A 6 -5.71 1.79 13.10
C ALA A 6 -4.82 1.97 11.85
N ALA A 7 -3.90 2.95 11.88
CA ALA A 7 -2.93 3.14 10.81
C ALA A 7 -2.02 1.92 10.66
N PHE A 8 -1.47 1.40 11.75
CA PHE A 8 -0.58 0.23 11.73
C PHE A 8 -1.26 -1.00 11.10
N LEU A 9 -2.46 -1.37 11.56
CA LEU A 9 -3.18 -2.52 11.02
C LEU A 9 -3.54 -2.31 9.54
N SER A 10 -3.91 -1.09 9.15
CA SER A 10 -4.27 -0.79 7.77
C SER A 10 -3.07 -0.82 6.83
N VAL A 11 -1.89 -0.37 7.28
CA VAL A 11 -0.63 -0.48 6.54
C VAL A 11 -0.21 -1.95 6.40
N GLY A 12 -0.35 -2.76 7.45
CA GLY A 12 -0.14 -4.20 7.37
C GLY A 12 -1.09 -4.88 6.38
N GLY A 13 -2.38 -4.53 6.44
CA GLY A 13 -3.40 -5.00 5.49
C GLY A 13 -3.13 -4.58 4.05
N PHE A 14 -2.66 -3.35 3.82
CA PHE A 14 -2.20 -2.90 2.51
C PHE A 14 -1.06 -3.78 1.98
N GLY A 15 -0.08 -4.11 2.83
CA GLY A 15 1.00 -5.02 2.49
C GLY A 15 0.49 -6.38 2.04
N ALA A 16 -0.37 -7.00 2.85
CA ALA A 16 -0.96 -8.30 2.56
C ALA A 16 -1.80 -8.31 1.28
N LEU A 17 -2.68 -7.31 1.09
CA LEU A 17 -3.52 -7.17 -0.10
C LEU A 17 -2.68 -6.97 -1.36
N SER A 18 -1.61 -6.17 -1.28
CA SER A 18 -0.72 -5.92 -2.43
C SER A 18 0.02 -7.19 -2.82
N ILE A 19 0.62 -7.91 -1.87
CA ILE A 19 1.34 -9.16 -2.13
C ILE A 19 0.39 -10.22 -2.72
N CYS A 20 -0.78 -10.39 -2.10
CA CYS A 20 -1.79 -11.34 -2.57
C CYS A 20 -2.28 -10.97 -3.98
N GLY A 21 -2.65 -9.71 -4.21
CA GLY A 21 -3.14 -9.22 -5.49
C GLY A 21 -2.09 -9.32 -6.60
N PHE A 22 -0.83 -9.00 -6.30
CA PHE A 22 0.28 -9.16 -7.24
C PHE A 22 0.52 -10.64 -7.57
N GLY A 23 0.45 -11.53 -6.58
CA GLY A 23 0.58 -12.98 -6.80
C GLY A 23 -0.50 -13.53 -7.71
N PHE A 24 -1.77 -13.22 -7.44
CA PHE A 24 -2.88 -13.65 -8.31
C PHE A 24 -2.77 -13.07 -9.72
N LEU A 25 -2.45 -11.78 -9.83
CA LEU A 25 -2.33 -11.13 -11.12
C LEU A 25 -1.19 -11.75 -11.93
N SER A 26 -0.05 -12.02 -11.31
CA SER A 26 1.10 -12.68 -11.94
C SER A 26 0.76 -14.08 -12.44
N LEU A 27 0.01 -14.87 -11.65
CA LEU A 27 -0.47 -16.20 -12.08
C LEU A 27 -1.42 -16.12 -13.29
N LEU A 28 -2.25 -15.08 -13.35
CA LEU A 28 -3.23 -14.90 -14.43
C LEU A 28 -2.60 -14.35 -15.71
N THR A 29 -1.65 -13.42 -15.59
CA THR A 29 -1.03 -12.76 -16.75
C THR A 29 0.23 -13.46 -17.24
N GLY A 30 0.81 -14.35 -16.43
CA GLY A 30 2.11 -14.97 -16.70
C GLY A 30 3.24 -13.94 -16.79
N SER A 31 3.05 -12.74 -16.21
CA SER A 31 4.00 -11.63 -16.26
C SER A 31 4.55 -11.30 -14.88
N ASP A 32 5.81 -10.88 -14.84
CA ASP A 32 6.43 -10.38 -13.61
C ASP A 32 5.98 -8.95 -13.31
N VAL A 33 5.87 -8.62 -12.01
CA VAL A 33 5.55 -7.26 -11.51
C VAL A 33 6.58 -6.24 -11.98
N VAL A 34 7.85 -6.65 -12.07
CA VAL A 34 8.97 -5.88 -12.61
C VAL A 34 9.74 -6.79 -13.55
N PRO A 35 9.92 -6.44 -14.84
CA PRO A 35 10.73 -7.24 -15.76
C PRO A 35 12.17 -7.32 -15.23
N SER A 36 12.55 -8.49 -14.75
CA SER A 36 13.78 -8.72 -14.00
C SER A 36 15.04 -8.68 -14.87
N GLU A 37 14.90 -8.73 -16.20
CA GLU A 37 16.02 -8.86 -17.14
C GLU A 37 16.87 -7.59 -17.32
N ARG A 38 16.42 -6.41 -16.85
CA ARG A 38 17.17 -5.14 -17.10
C ARG A 38 17.35 -4.18 -15.92
N ILE A 39 16.60 -4.33 -14.82
CA ILE A 39 16.50 -3.27 -13.78
C ILE A 39 17.15 -3.65 -12.44
N GLY A 40 17.62 -4.89 -12.29
CA GLY A 40 18.19 -5.38 -11.03
C GLY A 40 17.11 -5.62 -9.96
N HIS A 41 17.49 -6.25 -8.84
CA HIS A 41 16.52 -6.75 -7.84
C HIS A 41 16.05 -5.71 -6.81
N LEU A 42 16.73 -4.56 -6.71
CA LEU A 42 16.48 -3.55 -5.67
C LEU A 42 15.34 -2.55 -5.97
N PRO A 43 15.08 -2.12 -7.22
CA PRO A 43 14.13 -1.02 -7.45
C PRO A 43 12.67 -1.32 -7.07
N GLY A 44 12.21 -2.57 -7.24
CA GLY A 44 10.87 -2.99 -6.85
C GLY A 44 10.61 -2.87 -5.33
N PRO A 45 11.43 -3.51 -4.47
CA PRO A 45 11.34 -3.36 -3.02
C PRO A 45 11.44 -1.91 -2.53
N VAL A 46 12.29 -1.08 -3.14
CA VAL A 46 12.42 0.33 -2.76
C VAL A 46 11.17 1.12 -3.14
N GLY A 47 10.60 0.89 -4.34
CA GLY A 47 9.32 1.46 -4.73
C GLY A 47 8.18 1.06 -3.78
N PHE A 48 8.17 -0.20 -3.34
CA PHE A 48 7.19 -0.68 -2.37
C PHE A 48 7.36 -0.04 -1.00
N ALA A 49 8.60 0.09 -0.51
CA ALA A 49 8.89 0.80 0.73
C ALA A 49 8.46 2.28 0.67
N ALA A 50 8.67 2.95 -0.47
CA ALA A 50 8.20 4.31 -0.71
C ALA A 50 6.66 4.40 -0.66
N ALA A 51 5.96 3.45 -1.26
CA ALA A 51 4.49 3.36 -1.18
C ALA A 51 4.00 3.17 0.27
N VAL A 52 4.61 2.27 1.03
CA VAL A 52 4.29 2.05 2.45
C VAL A 52 4.51 3.32 3.28
N ALA A 53 5.61 4.04 3.04
CA ALA A 53 5.90 5.30 3.71
C ALA A 53 4.86 6.38 3.36
N ALA A 54 4.52 6.52 2.08
CA ALA A 54 3.51 7.47 1.61
C ALA A 54 2.12 7.19 2.22
N LEU A 55 1.69 5.92 2.23
CA LEU A 55 0.43 5.54 2.88
C LEU A 55 0.45 5.86 4.37
N SER A 56 1.54 5.51 5.05
CA SER A 56 1.70 5.78 6.48
C SER A 56 1.59 7.27 6.79
N LEU A 57 2.24 8.13 6.00
CA LEU A 57 2.16 9.58 6.16
C LEU A 57 0.73 10.10 5.96
N VAL A 58 0.03 9.64 4.91
CA VAL A 58 -1.37 10.03 4.65
C VAL A 58 -2.28 9.64 5.80
N LEU A 59 -2.14 8.42 6.35
CA LEU A 59 -2.95 7.95 7.46
C LEU A 59 -2.62 8.67 8.77
N LEU A 60 -1.33 8.87 9.07
CA LEU A 60 -0.89 9.59 10.27
C LEU A 60 -1.37 11.04 10.27
N VAL A 61 -1.41 11.72 9.12
CA VAL A 61 -1.91 13.09 9.00
C VAL A 61 -3.44 13.11 8.96
N GLY A 62 -4.06 12.22 8.19
CA GLY A 62 -5.51 12.20 7.96
C GLY A 62 -6.32 11.78 9.18
N LEU A 63 -5.85 10.80 9.95
CA LEU A 63 -6.56 10.28 11.12
C LEU A 63 -6.42 11.16 12.37
N ARG A 64 -5.53 12.17 12.36
CA ARG A 64 -5.43 13.16 13.44
C ARG A 64 -6.58 14.17 13.44
N ARG A 65 -7.40 14.20 12.38
CA ARG A 65 -8.56 15.10 12.32
C ARG A 65 -9.67 14.63 13.28
N PRO A 66 -10.46 15.55 13.89
CA PRO A 66 -11.52 15.20 14.83
C PRO A 66 -12.58 14.26 14.25
N HIS A 67 -12.87 14.41 12.94
CA HIS A 67 -13.80 13.58 12.18
C HIS A 67 -13.13 13.10 10.89
N PRO A 68 -12.40 11.97 10.91
CA PRO A 68 -11.80 11.44 9.70
C PRO A 68 -12.89 11.03 8.71
N SER A 69 -12.76 11.48 7.46
CA SER A 69 -13.71 11.21 6.38
C SER A 69 -13.23 10.03 5.53
N TYR A 70 -14.17 9.25 4.99
CA TYR A 70 -13.86 8.17 4.03
C TYR A 70 -13.22 8.70 2.74
N VAL A 71 -13.34 10.00 2.47
CA VAL A 71 -12.61 10.69 1.41
C VAL A 71 -11.09 10.53 1.55
N LEU A 72 -10.57 10.22 2.75
CA LEU A 72 -9.14 9.93 2.98
C LEU A 72 -8.62 8.73 2.16
N ALA A 73 -9.49 7.82 1.70
CA ALA A 73 -9.11 6.73 0.82
C ALA A 73 -8.55 7.23 -0.53
N VAL A 74 -9.04 8.36 -1.03
CA VAL A 74 -8.61 8.96 -2.31
C VAL A 74 -7.17 9.45 -2.26
N PRO A 75 -6.76 10.36 -1.35
CA PRO A 75 -5.36 10.77 -1.25
C PRO A 75 -4.45 9.61 -0.82
N ALA A 76 -4.95 8.59 -0.11
CA ALA A 76 -4.17 7.38 0.19
C ALA A 76 -3.81 6.60 -1.08
N ALA A 77 -4.80 6.34 -1.95
CA ALA A 77 -4.59 5.69 -3.23
C ALA A 77 -3.68 6.50 -4.15
N LEU A 78 -3.92 7.81 -4.27
CA LEU A 78 -3.11 8.70 -5.11
C LEU A 78 -1.66 8.80 -4.62
N ALA A 79 -1.45 8.91 -3.31
CA ALA A 79 -0.11 8.98 -2.74
C ALA A 79 0.68 7.69 -2.98
N VAL A 80 0.05 6.52 -2.80
CA VAL A 80 0.67 5.23 -3.08
C VAL A 80 0.97 5.05 -4.57
N PHE A 81 -0.01 5.37 -5.42
CA PHE A 81 0.11 5.29 -6.87
C PHE A 81 1.23 6.18 -7.40
N ALA A 82 1.45 7.36 -6.82
CA ALA A 82 2.56 8.24 -7.19
C ALA A 82 3.90 7.78 -6.57
N ALA A 83 3.90 7.36 -5.31
CA ALA A 83 5.12 7.04 -4.57
C ALA A 83 5.82 5.78 -5.08
N TYR A 84 5.08 4.75 -5.50
CA TYR A 84 5.69 3.53 -6.02
C TYR A 84 6.52 3.76 -7.29
N PRO A 85 5.96 4.29 -8.40
CA PRO A 85 6.73 4.54 -9.62
C PRO A 85 7.83 5.58 -9.42
N ALA A 86 7.60 6.60 -8.58
CA ALA A 86 8.64 7.56 -8.22
C ALA A 86 9.80 6.90 -7.45
N GLY A 87 9.50 6.07 -6.45
CA GLY A 87 10.49 5.32 -5.69
C GLY A 87 11.25 4.32 -6.55
N LEU A 88 10.56 3.65 -7.47
CA LEU A 88 11.17 2.75 -8.45
C LEU A 88 12.12 3.51 -9.38
N ALA A 89 11.71 4.64 -9.95
CA ALA A 89 12.54 5.44 -10.84
C ALA A 89 13.80 5.96 -10.11
N VAL A 90 13.62 6.52 -8.91
CA VAL A 90 14.74 7.03 -8.10
C VAL A 90 15.71 5.89 -7.74
N ALA A 91 15.20 4.74 -7.31
CA ALA A 91 16.04 3.59 -6.97
C ALA A 91 16.81 3.06 -8.18
N ALA A 92 16.17 3.01 -9.36
CA ALA A 92 16.83 2.58 -10.59
C ALA A 92 17.96 3.54 -10.99
N VAL A 93 17.71 4.86 -10.95
CA VAL A 93 18.74 5.87 -11.25
C VAL A 93 19.92 5.80 -10.28
N LEU A 94 19.64 5.66 -8.98
CA LEU A 94 20.69 5.48 -7.97
C LEU A 94 21.45 4.16 -8.14
N GLY A 95 20.80 3.14 -8.73
CA GLY A 95 21.42 1.88 -9.13
C GLY A 95 22.25 1.95 -10.42
N GLY A 96 22.38 3.14 -11.05
CA GLY A 96 23.16 3.34 -12.27
C GLY A 96 22.41 3.08 -13.57
N VAL A 97 21.08 2.89 -13.51
CA VAL A 97 20.24 2.77 -14.71
C VAL A 97 20.08 4.15 -15.36
N ASP A 98 20.05 4.18 -16.69
CA ASP A 98 19.78 5.40 -17.45
C ASP A 98 18.47 6.07 -17.00
N PRO A 99 18.44 7.40 -16.70
CA PRO A 99 17.25 8.07 -16.20
C PRO A 99 16.03 8.02 -17.13
N VAL A 100 16.23 8.02 -18.45
CA VAL A 100 15.14 7.90 -19.42
C VAL A 100 14.57 6.49 -19.37
N PHE A 101 15.43 5.48 -19.26
CA PHE A 101 14.99 4.09 -19.08
C PHE A 101 14.25 3.89 -17.75
N ALA A 102 14.74 4.46 -16.65
CA ALA A 102 14.08 4.41 -15.35
C ALA A 102 12.69 5.07 -15.38
N ALA A 103 12.57 6.24 -16.02
CA ALA A 103 11.30 6.95 -16.17
C ALA A 103 10.30 6.18 -17.03
N THR A 104 10.75 5.56 -18.13
CA THR A 104 9.89 4.74 -18.99
C THR A 104 9.42 3.46 -18.28
N ALA A 105 10.26 2.82 -17.48
CA ALA A 105 9.87 1.68 -16.64
C ALA A 105 8.80 2.07 -15.60
N ALA A 106 8.99 3.21 -14.92
CA ALA A 106 8.00 3.74 -13.98
C ALA A 106 6.67 4.09 -14.65
N ALA A 107 6.71 4.68 -15.85
CA ALA A 107 5.51 4.97 -16.64
C ALA A 107 4.78 3.70 -17.11
N GLN A 108 5.53 2.68 -17.54
CA GLN A 108 4.96 1.37 -17.90
C GLN A 108 4.27 0.71 -16.70
N PHE A 109 4.91 0.74 -15.52
CA PHE A 109 4.27 0.24 -14.30
C PHE A 109 2.98 1.01 -14.00
N ALA A 110 3.01 2.34 -14.08
CA ALA A 110 1.85 3.19 -13.81
C ALA A 110 0.67 2.91 -14.77
N GLY A 111 0.94 2.47 -16.00
CA GLY A 111 -0.08 2.06 -16.98
C GLY A 111 -0.53 0.60 -16.85
N SER A 112 0.05 -0.17 -15.92
CA SER A 112 -0.22 -1.61 -15.78
C SER A 112 -1.37 -1.90 -14.82
N TRP A 113 -1.90 -3.13 -14.90
CA TRP A 113 -2.91 -3.62 -13.96
C TRP A 113 -2.37 -3.77 -12.53
N TYR A 114 -1.04 -3.92 -12.36
CA TYR A 114 -0.41 -3.93 -11.05
C TYR A 114 -0.60 -2.60 -10.32
N ALA A 115 -0.51 -1.47 -11.02
CA ALA A 115 -0.75 -0.16 -10.42
C ALA A 115 -2.22 0.02 -9.98
N VAL A 116 -3.17 -0.57 -10.72
CA VAL A 116 -4.59 -0.60 -10.35
C VAL A 116 -4.80 -1.40 -9.06
N VAL A 117 -4.21 -2.60 -8.96
CA VAL A 117 -4.27 -3.44 -7.75
C VAL A 117 -3.66 -2.72 -6.55
N LEU A 118 -2.50 -2.09 -6.72
CA LEU A 118 -1.81 -1.35 -5.68
C LEU A 118 -2.65 -0.16 -5.18
N ALA A 119 -3.23 0.61 -6.09
CA ALA A 119 -4.10 1.75 -5.75
C ALA A 119 -5.39 1.28 -5.06
N ALA A 120 -5.99 0.18 -5.52
CA ALA A 120 -7.16 -0.41 -4.88
C ALA A 120 -6.86 -0.89 -3.45
N ALA A 121 -5.73 -1.58 -3.24
CA ALA A 121 -5.28 -2.00 -1.91
C ALA A 121 -5.09 -0.80 -0.98
N ALA A 122 -4.49 0.28 -1.47
CA ALA A 122 -4.30 1.52 -0.69
C ALA A 122 -5.63 2.21 -0.36
N ALA A 123 -6.57 2.26 -1.32
CA ALA A 123 -7.92 2.78 -1.09
C ALA A 123 -8.67 1.97 -0.01
N THR A 124 -8.63 0.64 -0.11
CA THR A 124 -9.24 -0.26 0.87
C THR A 124 -8.60 -0.08 2.25
N ALA A 125 -7.27 -0.03 2.34
CA ALA A 125 -6.58 0.22 3.59
C ALA A 125 -6.94 1.58 4.20
N GLY A 126 -6.98 2.64 3.39
CA GLY A 126 -7.40 3.97 3.84
C GLY A 126 -8.84 4.01 4.34
N TRP A 127 -9.76 3.32 3.65
CA TRP A 127 -11.14 3.20 4.07
C TRP A 127 -11.28 2.43 5.39
N VAL A 128 -10.59 1.29 5.52
CA VAL A 128 -10.56 0.47 6.75
C VAL A 128 -10.00 1.26 7.92
N ALA A 129 -8.92 2.03 7.72
CA ALA A 129 -8.34 2.87 8.77
C ALA A 129 -9.36 3.86 9.33
N VAL A 130 -10.11 4.53 8.45
CA VAL A 130 -11.18 5.46 8.84
C VAL A 130 -12.31 4.72 9.54
N ALA A 131 -12.73 3.55 9.02
CA ALA A 131 -13.79 2.74 9.62
C ALA A 131 -13.43 2.36 11.07
N LEU A 132 -12.23 1.84 11.30
CA LEU A 132 -11.73 1.42 12.62
C LEU A 132 -11.73 2.56 13.65
N VAL A 133 -11.35 3.78 13.23
CA VAL A 133 -11.37 4.95 14.11
C VAL A 133 -12.81 5.41 14.38
N ARG A 134 -13.66 5.49 13.33
CA ARG A 134 -15.04 6.00 13.44
C ARG A 134 -15.95 5.09 14.24
N THR A 135 -15.86 3.78 14.06
CA THR A 135 -16.69 2.79 14.78
C THR A 135 -16.19 2.54 16.20
N ARG A 136 -15.06 3.15 16.59
CA ARG A 136 -14.37 2.89 17.85
C ARG A 136 -14.15 1.39 18.07
N ALA A 137 -13.78 0.67 17.01
CA ALA A 137 -13.56 -0.77 17.04
C ALA A 137 -12.75 -1.17 18.29
N ARG A 138 -13.26 -2.18 18.99
CA ARG A 138 -12.62 -2.78 20.16
C ARG A 138 -11.95 -4.09 19.72
N ARG A 139 -11.11 -4.63 20.61
CA ARG A 139 -10.60 -5.98 20.46
C ARG A 139 -11.82 -6.91 20.28
N PRO A 140 -11.82 -7.81 19.28
CA PRO A 140 -12.85 -8.84 19.20
C PRO A 140 -12.73 -9.73 20.44
N GLU A 141 -13.81 -9.80 21.19
CA GLU A 141 -13.99 -10.70 22.33
C GLU A 141 -14.68 -11.95 21.80
N TRP A 142 -13.99 -13.07 21.89
CA TRP A 142 -14.53 -14.33 21.38
C TRP A 142 -15.26 -15.09 22.50
N PRO A 143 -16.35 -15.82 22.18
CA PRO A 143 -17.12 -16.51 23.22
C PRO A 143 -16.25 -17.42 24.10
N TRP A 144 -15.32 -18.15 23.49
CA TRP A 144 -14.40 -19.06 24.20
C TRP A 144 -13.36 -18.38 25.10
N GLU A 145 -13.23 -17.04 25.08
CA GLU A 145 -12.32 -16.31 25.99
C GLU A 145 -12.92 -16.14 27.40
N HIS A 146 -14.19 -16.50 27.60
CA HIS A 146 -14.93 -16.33 28.86
C HIS A 146 -15.39 -17.67 29.46
N ASP A 147 -15.01 -18.79 28.84
CA ASP A 147 -15.43 -20.13 29.26
C ASP A 147 -14.83 -20.53 30.64
N ASP A 148 -13.81 -19.82 31.12
CA ASP A 148 -13.11 -20.08 32.40
C ASP A 148 -13.60 -19.20 33.57
N GLU A 149 -14.58 -18.30 33.36
CA GLU A 149 -15.10 -17.37 34.38
C GLU A 149 -16.47 -17.79 35.01
N GLU A 150 -16.98 -18.98 34.68
CA GLU A 150 -18.13 -19.64 35.38
C GLU A 150 -17.68 -20.67 36.43
#